data_AF-A0A5A5TE56-F1
#
_entry.id   AF-A0A5A5TE56-F1
#
_cell.length_a   1.000
_cell.length_b   1.000
_cell.length_c   1.000
_cell.angle_alpha   90.00
_cell.angle_beta   90.00
_cell.angle_gamma   90.00
#
_symmetry.space_group_name_H-M   'P 1'
#
loop_
_entity.id
_entity.type
_entity.pdbx_description
1 polymer ?
#
loop_
_entity_poly.entity_id
_entity_poly.type
_entity_poly.pdbx_seq_one_letter_code
_entity_poly.pdbx_strand_id
1 'polypeptide(L)'
;MITQHSMVHLADLLIKSEEQAEIDPAKTYKLVTVKLWGKGVELRGEFEGIGLTNSQLFVVKEQQFILSKIDARNGAFGLIPASLNNAVVSSDFPTFSLNTLKIIPAYLNWLRHGSE
;
A
#
# COMPACT_ATOMS: atom_id res chain seq x y z
N MET A 1 3.95 13.69 -32.37
CA MET A 1 3.82 14.75 -31.34
C MET A 1 4.41 14.19 -30.06
N ILE A 2 5.44 14.81 -29.50
CA ILE A 2 5.97 14.43 -28.18
C ILE A 2 5.12 15.19 -27.17
N THR A 3 4.34 14.48 -26.36
CA THR A 3 3.62 15.10 -25.23
C THR A 3 4.65 15.58 -24.21
N GLN A 4 4.62 16.87 -23.90
CA GLN A 4 5.47 17.47 -22.88
C GLN A 4 4.76 17.29 -21.54
N HIS A 5 5.33 16.46 -20.66
CA HIS A 5 4.81 16.25 -19.30
C HIS A 5 5.67 17.04 -18.31
N SER A 6 5.03 17.80 -17.41
CA SER A 6 5.72 18.47 -16.32
C SER A 6 6.14 17.46 -15.25
N MET A 7 7.36 17.59 -14.76
CA MET A 7 7.86 16.80 -13.64
C MET A 7 7.19 17.28 -12.35
N VAL A 8 6.76 16.34 -11.51
CA VAL A 8 6.18 16.61 -10.18
C VAL A 8 6.89 15.76 -9.14
N HIS A 9 7.01 16.24 -7.91
CA HIS A 9 7.49 15.40 -6.82
C HIS A 9 6.40 14.39 -6.45
N LEU A 10 6.77 13.12 -6.32
CA LEU A 10 5.83 12.08 -5.90
C LEU A 10 5.16 12.42 -4.56
N ALA A 11 5.90 13.03 -3.63
CA ALA A 11 5.38 13.47 -2.34
C ALA A 11 4.19 14.45 -2.47
N ASP A 12 4.10 15.26 -3.53
CA ASP A 12 3.00 16.19 -3.75
C ASP A 12 1.69 15.51 -4.19
N LEU A 13 1.78 14.21 -4.50
CA LEU A 13 0.69 13.35 -4.92
C LEU A 13 0.20 12.42 -3.80
N LEU A 14 1.03 12.23 -2.76
CA LEU A 14 0.79 11.28 -1.68
C LEU A 14 0.28 11.98 -0.42
N ILE A 15 -0.79 11.47 0.15
CA ILE A 15 -1.35 11.89 1.43
C ILE A 15 -1.20 10.73 2.39
N LYS A 16 -0.35 10.85 3.41
CA LYS A 16 -0.08 9.76 4.36
C LYS A 16 -1.39 9.32 5.05
N SER A 17 -1.60 8.00 5.08
CA SER A 17 -2.70 7.38 5.82
C SER A 17 -2.18 6.88 7.16
N GLU A 18 -2.84 7.28 8.23
CA GLU A 18 -2.46 6.95 9.62
C GLU A 18 -3.66 6.37 10.39
N GLU A 19 -4.63 5.77 9.68
CA GLU A 19 -5.81 5.12 10.28
C GLU A 19 -5.35 3.88 11.06
N GLN A 20 -5.22 4.03 12.38
CA GLN A 20 -4.85 2.92 13.26
C GLN A 20 -5.99 1.90 13.34
N ALA A 21 -5.65 0.61 13.29
CA ALA A 21 -6.61 -0.47 13.40
C ALA A 21 -6.94 -0.76 14.88
N GLU A 22 -8.24 -0.79 15.19
CA GLU A 22 -8.74 -1.34 16.45
C GLU A 22 -8.91 -2.86 16.31
N ILE A 23 -8.06 -3.61 17.01
CA ILE A 23 -8.02 -5.07 16.93
C ILE A 23 -8.95 -5.69 17.97
N ASP A 24 -9.95 -6.39 17.48
CA ASP A 24 -10.85 -7.24 18.26
C ASP A 24 -10.25 -8.65 18.34
N PRO A 25 -9.95 -9.17 19.54
CA PRO A 25 -9.36 -10.49 19.71
C PRO A 25 -10.16 -11.64 19.07
N ALA A 26 -11.47 -11.47 18.92
CA ALA A 26 -12.37 -12.50 18.38
C ALA A 26 -12.54 -12.46 16.86
N LYS A 27 -11.94 -11.49 16.16
CA LYS A 27 -12.05 -11.34 14.70
C LYS A 27 -10.81 -11.84 13.98
N THR A 28 -10.95 -12.13 12.69
CA THR A 28 -9.82 -12.46 11.81
C THR A 28 -9.50 -11.27 10.90
N TYR A 29 -8.21 -11.02 10.70
CA TYR A 29 -7.70 -9.90 9.93
C TYR A 29 -6.80 -10.39 8.81
N LYS A 30 -6.98 -9.81 7.62
CA LYS A 30 -6.05 -9.97 6.50
C LYS A 30 -4.85 -9.06 6.72
N LEU A 31 -3.65 -9.62 6.65
CA LEU A 31 -2.42 -8.83 6.66
C LEU A 31 -1.89 -8.68 5.25
N VAL A 32 -1.38 -7.49 4.92
CA VAL A 32 -0.82 -7.20 3.60
C VAL A 32 0.70 -7.25 3.62
N THR A 33 1.29 -7.69 2.52
CA THR A 33 2.72 -7.51 2.24
C THR A 33 2.93 -7.05 0.80
N VAL A 34 4.15 -6.65 0.47
CA VAL A 34 4.49 -6.11 -0.85
C VAL A 34 5.68 -6.87 -1.40
N LYS A 35 5.55 -7.36 -2.64
CA LYS A 35 6.61 -8.11 -3.31
C LYS A 35 7.67 -7.20 -3.88
N LEU A 36 8.90 -7.71 -3.91
CA LEU A 36 10.01 -7.11 -4.64
C LEU A 36 9.72 -7.02 -6.15
N TRP A 37 10.52 -6.20 -6.82
CA TRP A 37 10.59 -6.06 -8.28
C TRP A 37 9.29 -5.61 -8.92
N GLY A 38 8.52 -4.78 -8.22
CA GLY A 38 7.25 -4.26 -8.74
C GLY A 38 6.20 -5.34 -8.94
N LYS A 39 6.27 -6.47 -8.23
CA LYS A 39 5.23 -7.51 -8.32
C LYS A 39 3.95 -7.16 -7.54
N GLY A 40 3.94 -6.00 -6.89
CA GLY A 40 2.76 -5.41 -6.28
C GLY A 40 2.44 -5.99 -4.91
N VAL A 41 1.18 -5.84 -4.54
CA VAL A 41 0.67 -6.07 -3.19
C VAL A 41 0.01 -7.46 -3.11
N GLU A 42 0.25 -8.21 -2.04
CA GLU A 42 -0.37 -9.51 -1.82
C GLU A 42 -0.86 -9.72 -0.38
N LEU A 43 -1.72 -10.73 -0.21
CA LEU A 43 -2.10 -11.24 1.09
C LEU A 43 -0.90 -11.92 1.74
N ARG A 44 -0.48 -11.43 2.91
CA ARG A 44 0.50 -12.11 3.75
C ARG A 44 -0.10 -13.34 4.43
N GLY A 45 -1.36 -13.22 4.86
CA GLY A 45 -2.11 -14.26 5.53
C GLY A 45 -3.31 -13.69 6.28
N GLU A 46 -4.10 -14.58 6.85
CA GLU A 46 -5.22 -14.26 7.75
C GLU A 46 -4.83 -14.66 9.17
N PHE A 47 -5.04 -13.76 10.12
CA PHE A 47 -4.60 -13.91 11.51
C PHE A 47 -5.74 -13.56 12.46
N GLU A 48 -5.91 -14.37 13.50
CA GLU A 48 -6.83 -14.04 14.59
C GLU A 48 -6.34 -12.80 15.33
N GLY A 49 -7.27 -11.93 15.71
CA GLY A 49 -6.99 -10.66 16.37
C GLY A 49 -6.25 -10.84 17.69
N ILE A 50 -6.49 -11.96 18.39
CA ILE A 50 -5.77 -12.28 19.63
C ILE A 50 -4.24 -12.27 19.43
N GLY A 51 -3.75 -12.75 18.29
CA GLY A 51 -2.33 -12.77 17.94
C GLY A 51 -1.76 -11.43 17.47
N LEU A 52 -2.62 -10.42 17.26
CA LEU A 52 -2.27 -9.11 16.72
C LEU A 52 -2.35 -7.99 17.76
N THR A 53 -2.91 -8.24 18.94
CA THR A 53 -3.19 -7.24 20.00
C THR A 53 -1.97 -6.42 20.44
N ASN A 54 -0.76 -7.00 20.40
CA ASN A 54 0.48 -6.34 20.78
C ASN A 54 1.17 -5.58 19.63
N SER A 55 0.57 -5.56 18.44
CA SER A 55 1.13 -4.91 17.26
C SER A 55 0.40 -3.61 16.95
N GLN A 56 1.16 -2.54 16.67
CA GLN A 56 0.59 -1.35 16.08
C GLN A 56 0.31 -1.60 14.60
N LEU A 57 -0.97 -1.70 14.25
CA LEU A 57 -1.44 -1.98 12.92
C LEU A 57 -2.27 -0.81 12.38
N PHE A 58 -2.28 -0.66 11.06
CA PHE A 58 -3.00 0.39 10.34
C PHE A 58 -3.92 -0.25 9.31
N VAL A 59 -5.10 0.33 9.13
CA VAL A 59 -6.06 -0.10 8.12
C VAL A 59 -5.64 0.43 6.75
N VAL A 60 -5.68 -0.44 5.75
CA VAL A 60 -5.46 -0.06 4.35
C VAL A 60 -6.78 -0.10 3.57
N LYS A 61 -6.93 0.81 2.63
CA LYS A 61 -8.08 0.90 1.73
C LYS A 61 -7.65 0.66 0.29
N GLU A 62 -8.58 0.17 -0.51
CA GLU A 62 -8.40 0.01 -1.96
C GLU A 62 -7.84 1.29 -2.62
N GLN A 63 -6.96 1.10 -3.61
CA GLN A 63 -6.27 2.15 -4.36
C GLN A 63 -5.33 3.08 -3.57
N GLN A 64 -5.13 2.83 -2.27
CA GLN A 64 -4.00 3.47 -1.58
C GLN A 64 -2.68 2.92 -2.11
N PHE A 65 -1.66 3.78 -2.11
CA PHE A 65 -0.29 3.40 -2.44
C PHE A 65 0.44 2.94 -1.18
N ILE A 66 1.11 1.80 -1.25
CA ILE A 66 1.85 1.19 -0.14
C ILE A 66 3.28 0.90 -0.58
N LEU A 67 4.24 1.02 0.33
CA LEU A 67 5.65 0.66 0.10
C LEU A 67 6.28 0.04 1.33
N SER A 68 7.28 -0.83 1.14
CA SER A 68 8.14 -1.31 2.24
C SER A 68 9.23 -0.29 2.54
N LYS A 69 9.40 0.12 3.80
CA LYS A 69 10.50 1.02 4.21
C LYS A 69 11.89 0.50 3.84
N ILE A 70 12.07 -0.83 3.88
CA ILE A 70 13.38 -1.48 3.70
C ILE A 70 13.62 -1.82 2.23
N ASP A 71 12.56 -2.20 1.51
CA ASP A 71 12.66 -2.77 0.16
C ASP A 71 12.07 -1.89 -0.94
N ALA A 72 11.63 -0.67 -0.65
CA ALA A 72 11.14 0.25 -1.69
C ALA A 72 12.16 0.44 -2.83
N ARG A 73 13.46 0.48 -2.50
CA ARG A 73 14.56 0.53 -3.49
C ARG A 73 14.60 -0.67 -4.43
N ASN A 74 14.09 -1.82 -3.98
CA ASN A 74 14.00 -3.06 -4.73
C ASN A 74 12.63 -3.21 -5.41
N GLY A 75 11.83 -2.13 -5.50
CA GLY A 75 10.53 -2.17 -6.14
C GLY A 75 9.40 -2.73 -5.27
N ALA A 76 9.57 -2.78 -3.94
CA ALA A 76 8.52 -3.23 -3.03
C ALA A 76 7.51 -2.13 -2.73
N PHE A 77 6.69 -1.81 -3.73
CA PHE A 77 5.57 -0.89 -3.63
C PHE A 77 4.42 -1.30 -4.58
N GLY A 78 3.24 -0.72 -4.37
CA GLY A 78 2.10 -0.94 -5.26
C GLY A 78 0.82 -0.30 -4.76
N LEU A 79 -0.28 -0.55 -5.47
CA LEU A 79 -1.62 -0.16 -5.04
C LEU A 79 -2.30 -1.31 -4.30
N ILE A 80 -3.05 -0.98 -3.25
CA ILE A 80 -3.90 -1.94 -2.55
C ILE A 80 -5.02 -2.42 -3.50
N PRO A 81 -5.11 -3.73 -3.80
CA PRO A 81 -6.20 -4.25 -4.62
C PRO A 81 -7.51 -4.32 -3.82
N ALA A 82 -8.65 -4.30 -4.53
CA ALA A 82 -9.98 -4.42 -3.94
C ALA A 82 -10.13 -5.62 -2.97
N SER A 83 -9.48 -6.75 -3.28
CA SER A 83 -9.51 -7.96 -2.44
C SER A 83 -8.87 -7.80 -1.06
N LEU A 84 -8.07 -6.75 -0.87
CA LEU A 84 -7.38 -6.39 0.37
C LEU A 84 -7.90 -5.08 0.97
N ASN A 85 -9.06 -4.58 0.51
CA ASN A 85 -9.71 -3.45 1.15
C ASN A 85 -10.04 -3.77 2.61
N ASN A 86 -9.73 -2.86 3.54
CA ASN A 86 -9.82 -3.03 5.00
C ASN A 86 -8.89 -4.10 5.60
N ALA A 87 -7.88 -4.55 4.87
CA ALA A 87 -6.79 -5.31 5.47
C ALA A 87 -5.93 -4.42 6.40
N VAL A 88 -4.98 -5.03 7.10
CA VAL A 88 -4.09 -4.32 8.03
C VAL A 88 -2.61 -4.52 7.72
N VAL A 89 -1.80 -3.54 8.12
CA VAL A 89 -0.35 -3.52 7.93
C VAL A 89 0.37 -2.99 9.16
N SER A 90 1.63 -3.40 9.35
CA SER A 90 2.49 -2.78 10.35
C SER A 90 3.01 -1.41 9.87
N SER A 91 3.59 -0.65 10.79
CA SER A 91 4.23 0.63 10.50
C SER A 91 5.41 0.53 9.51
N ASP A 92 5.91 -0.66 9.20
CA ASP A 92 6.97 -0.90 8.20
C ASP A 92 6.48 -0.71 6.76
N PHE A 93 5.17 -0.70 6.57
CA PHE A 93 4.54 -0.52 5.27
C PHE A 93 3.69 0.77 5.25
N PRO A 94 4.33 1.95 5.21
CA PRO A 94 3.60 3.21 5.12
C PRO A 94 2.68 3.21 3.90
N THR A 95 1.46 3.68 4.13
CA THR A 95 0.37 3.69 3.15
C THR A 95 -0.08 5.12 2.93
N PHE A 96 -0.47 5.44 1.70
CA PHE A 96 -0.77 6.79 1.24
C PHE A 96 -2.04 6.79 0.39
N SER A 97 -2.99 7.65 0.75
CA SER A 97 -4.05 8.04 -0.17
C SER A 97 -3.47 8.90 -1.29
N LEU A 98 -4.10 8.88 -2.46
CA LEU A 98 -3.64 9.63 -3.63
C LEU A 98 -4.47 10.89 -3.81
N ASN A 99 -3.81 11.99 -4.16
CA ASN A 99 -4.51 13.20 -4.59
C ASN A 99 -5.06 13.00 -6.00
N THR A 100 -6.29 12.48 -6.10
CA THR A 100 -6.93 12.13 -7.38
C THR A 100 -7.23 13.33 -8.28
N LEU A 101 -7.10 14.56 -7.77
CA LEU A 101 -7.15 15.77 -8.60
C LEU A 101 -5.86 15.95 -9.43
N LYS A 102 -4.76 15.31 -9.02
CA LYS A 102 -3.44 15.43 -9.67
C LYS A 102 -3.00 14.15 -10.37
N ILE A 103 -3.45 12.98 -9.92
CA ILE A 103 -3.03 11.68 -10.47
C ILE A 103 -4.18 10.70 -10.56
N ILE A 104 -4.21 9.94 -11.66
CA ILE A 104 -5.02 8.73 -11.78
C ILE A 104 -4.25 7.59 -11.11
N PRO A 105 -4.78 6.90 -10.08
CA PRO A 105 -4.05 5.88 -9.33
C PRO A 105 -3.38 4.83 -10.22
N ALA A 106 -4.08 4.37 -11.26
CA ALA A 106 -3.58 3.39 -12.22
C ALA A 106 -2.26 3.79 -12.89
N TYR A 107 -1.91 5.08 -12.94
CA TYR A 107 -0.62 5.53 -13.46
C TYR A 107 0.56 5.03 -12.62
N LEU A 108 0.38 4.85 -11.29
CA LEU A 108 1.42 4.30 -10.43
C LEU A 108 1.71 2.82 -10.70
N ASN A 109 0.81 2.09 -11.37
CA ASN A 109 1.10 0.72 -11.79
C ASN A 109 2.22 0.67 -12.84
N TRP A 110 2.46 1.76 -13.58
CA TRP A 110 3.57 1.86 -14.54
C TRP A 110 4.94 2.03 -13.87
N LEU A 111 4.98 2.34 -12.57
CA LEU A 111 6.23 2.35 -11.79
C LEU A 111 6.73 0.93 -11.49
N ARG A 112 5.90 -0.09 -11.71
CA ARG A 112 6.30 -1.49 -11.60
C ARG A 112 7.34 -1.77 -12.69
N HIS A 113 8.43 -2.44 -12.33
CA HIS A 113 9.37 -2.91 -13.34
C HIS A 113 8.62 -3.83 -14.30
N GLY A 114 8.70 -3.54 -15.60
CA GLY A 114 8.21 -4.42 -16.64
C GLY A 114 8.94 -5.75 -16.54
N SER A 115 8.30 -6.74 -15.93
CA SER A 115 8.63 -8.13 -16.19
C SER A 115 7.70 -8.57 -17.29
N GLU A 116 8.28 -8.83 -18.46
CA GLU A 116 7.70 -9.71 -19.47
C GLU A 116 7.24 -11.04 -18.86
#